data_AF-A0A0P9H7N3-F1
#
_entry.id   AF-A0A0P9H7N3-F1
#
_cell.length_a   1.000
_cell.length_b   1.000
_cell.length_c   1.000
_cell.angle_alpha   90.00
_cell.angle_beta   90.00
_cell.angle_gamma   90.00
#
_symmetry.space_group_name_H-M   'P 1'
#
loop_
_entity.id
_entity.type
_entity.pdbx_description
1 polymer ?
#
loop_
_entity_poly.entity_id
_entity_poly.type
_entity_poly.pdbx_seq_one_letter_code
_entity_poly.pdbx_strand_id
1 'polypeptide(L)'
;MYHPTTRVLTVLELLQTHGRMNGPDLAARLEVNVRTIRHYITLLQDLGIPIEAERGRGGAYRLRPGFKLPPLMFTDDEAVALTLGLIAARRLGITAAAPATEGALAKVERVLPEATRERVQAIQQTLRLEMPMLRVSPDNAVVVTFSTAVQQSRRVQFAYRSWRGELTERAIDPYG
;
A
#
# COMPACT_ATOMS: atom_id res chain seq x y z
N MET A 1 2.78 -25.07 24.72
CA MET A 1 1.34 -24.75 24.63
C MET A 1 1.17 -23.86 23.40
N TYR A 2 0.66 -24.39 22.28
CA TYR A 2 0.57 -23.60 21.04
C TYR A 2 -0.53 -22.54 21.17
N HIS A 3 -0.19 -21.26 21.06
CA HIS A 3 -1.15 -20.17 21.21
C HIS A 3 -2.03 -20.02 19.95
N PRO A 4 -3.33 -19.71 20.10
CA PRO A 4 -4.25 -19.50 18.97
C PRO A 4 -3.74 -18.49 17.95
N THR A 5 -3.07 -17.43 18.41
CA THR A 5 -2.47 -16.40 17.58
C THR A 5 -1.39 -16.95 16.64
N THR A 6 -0.54 -17.86 17.13
CA THR A 6 0.50 -18.51 16.32
C THR A 6 -0.14 -19.30 15.18
N ARG A 7 -1.21 -20.06 15.45
CA ARG A 7 -1.91 -20.85 14.42
C ARG A 7 -2.57 -19.97 13.36
N VAL A 8 -3.18 -18.85 13.77
CA VAL A 8 -3.76 -17.86 12.84
C VAL A 8 -2.69 -17.26 11.91
N LEU A 9 -1.54 -16.91 12.45
CA LEU A 9 -0.40 -16.40 11.67
C LEU A 9 0.18 -17.48 10.74
N THR A 10 0.26 -18.73 11.18
CA THR A 10 0.69 -19.86 10.33
C THR A 10 -0.29 -20.09 9.16
N VAL A 11 -1.61 -19.96 9.36
CA VAL A 11 -2.58 -20.03 8.25
C VAL A 11 -2.30 -18.93 7.22
N LEU A 12 -2.02 -17.71 7.67
CA LEU A 12 -1.69 -16.60 6.78
C LEU A 12 -0.42 -16.87 5.97
N GLU A 13 0.65 -17.32 6.62
CA GLU A 13 1.92 -17.67 5.97
C GLU A 13 1.72 -18.76 4.91
N LEU A 14 0.97 -19.82 5.24
CA LEU A 14 0.67 -20.89 4.30
C LEU A 14 -0.08 -20.40 3.06
N LEU A 15 -1.03 -19.47 3.22
CA LEU A 15 -1.76 -18.85 2.11
C LEU A 15 -0.89 -17.88 1.30
N GLN A 16 0.08 -17.20 1.92
CA GLN A 16 1.04 -16.36 1.20
C GLN A 16 2.01 -17.19 0.34
N THR A 17 2.52 -18.29 0.89
CA THR A 17 3.49 -19.16 0.19
C THR A 17 2.87 -19.95 -0.95
N HIS A 18 1.65 -20.46 -0.78
CA HIS A 18 1.02 -21.35 -1.75
C HIS A 18 -0.03 -20.65 -2.62
N GLY A 19 -0.43 -19.42 -2.27
CA GLY A 19 -1.47 -18.65 -2.93
C GLY A 19 -2.89 -19.17 -2.67
N ARG A 20 -3.13 -20.46 -2.92
CA ARG A 20 -4.43 -21.14 -2.85
C ARG A 20 -4.30 -22.46 -2.10
N MET A 21 -5.16 -22.71 -1.12
CA MET A 21 -5.13 -23.95 -0.34
C MET A 21 -6.52 -24.35 0.15
N ASN A 22 -6.85 -25.64 0.13
CA ASN A 22 -8.15 -26.11 0.60
C ASN A 22 -8.19 -26.21 2.15
N GLY A 23 -9.41 -26.20 2.70
CA GLY A 23 -9.62 -26.27 4.15
C GLY A 23 -9.08 -27.56 4.80
N PRO A 24 -9.28 -28.75 4.22
CA PRO A 24 -8.69 -30.00 4.71
C PRO A 24 -7.16 -30.02 4.75
N ASP A 25 -6.48 -29.47 3.75
CA ASP A 25 -5.01 -29.44 3.69
C ASP A 25 -4.44 -28.49 4.74
N LEU A 26 -5.07 -27.33 4.95
CA LEU A 26 -4.75 -26.43 6.05
C LEU A 26 -4.96 -27.13 7.40
N ALA A 27 -6.09 -27.82 7.57
CA ALA A 27 -6.41 -28.55 8.79
C ALA A 27 -5.37 -29.64 9.09
N ALA A 28 -4.97 -30.43 8.09
CA ALA A 28 -3.96 -31.45 8.21
C ALA A 28 -2.58 -30.87 8.60
N ARG A 29 -2.14 -29.79 7.92
CA ARG A 29 -0.84 -29.14 8.20
C ARG A 29 -0.77 -28.47 9.57
N LEU A 30 -1.88 -27.92 10.05
CA LEU A 30 -1.94 -27.30 11.38
C LEU A 30 -2.38 -28.29 12.47
N GLU A 31 -2.63 -29.56 12.14
CA GLU A 31 -3.13 -30.58 13.08
C GLU A 31 -4.38 -30.13 13.84
N VAL A 32 -5.29 -29.44 13.14
CA VAL A 32 -6.57 -28.96 13.68
C VAL A 32 -7.72 -29.45 12.80
N ASN A 33 -8.96 -29.30 13.27
CA ASN A 33 -10.11 -29.62 12.45
C ASN A 33 -10.45 -28.48 11.45
N VAL A 34 -11.21 -28.82 10.40
CA VAL A 34 -11.62 -27.86 9.35
C VAL A 34 -12.50 -26.73 9.90
N ARG A 35 -13.26 -26.97 10.98
CA ARG A 35 -14.07 -25.93 11.64
C ARG A 35 -13.16 -24.85 12.27
N THR A 36 -12.04 -25.25 12.86
CA THR A 36 -11.02 -24.36 13.42
C THR A 36 -10.34 -23.55 12.32
N ILE A 37 -10.02 -24.16 11.17
CA ILE A 37 -9.51 -23.41 10.01
C ILE A 37 -10.52 -22.35 9.58
N ARG A 38 -11.81 -22.70 9.45
CA ARG A 38 -12.84 -21.71 9.09
C ARG A 38 -12.87 -20.54 10.07
N HIS A 39 -12.76 -20.82 11.37
CA HIS A 39 -12.67 -19.79 12.40
C HIS A 39 -11.40 -18.92 12.26
N TYR A 40 -10.23 -19.50 12.00
CA TYR A 40 -9.00 -18.75 11.75
C TYR A 40 -9.08 -17.87 10.50
N ILE A 41 -9.71 -18.37 9.44
CA ILE A 41 -9.96 -17.58 8.23
C ILE A 41 -10.88 -16.39 8.55
N THR A 42 -11.94 -16.59 9.33
CA THR A 42 -12.81 -15.48 9.79
C THR A 42 -12.04 -14.48 10.62
N LEU A 43 -11.20 -14.92 11.56
CA LEU A 43 -10.34 -14.01 12.35
C LEU A 43 -9.40 -13.19 11.46
N LEU A 44 -8.79 -13.80 10.43
CA LEU A 44 -7.96 -13.07 9.47
C LEU A 44 -8.79 -12.06 8.67
N GLN A 45 -10.01 -12.42 8.25
CA GLN A 45 -10.94 -11.51 7.57
C GLN A 45 -11.35 -10.33 8.47
N ASP A 46 -11.64 -10.57 9.75
CA ASP A 46 -11.97 -9.55 10.74
C ASP A 46 -10.79 -8.59 10.98
N LEU A 47 -9.55 -9.09 10.86
CA LEU A 47 -8.32 -8.28 10.86
C LEU A 47 -8.07 -7.53 9.54
N GLY A 48 -9.01 -7.57 8.61
CA GLY A 48 -8.95 -6.88 7.32
C GLY A 48 -8.13 -7.60 6.26
N ILE A 49 -7.79 -8.88 6.44
CA ILE A 49 -7.05 -9.69 5.44
C ILE A 49 -8.06 -10.29 4.43
N PRO A 50 -7.97 -9.95 3.13
CA PRO A 50 -8.93 -10.32 2.11
C PRO A 50 -8.67 -11.75 1.64
N ILE A 51 -9.10 -12.69 2.47
CA ILE A 51 -9.13 -14.10 2.11
C ILE A 51 -10.47 -14.38 1.43
N GLU A 52 -10.41 -14.89 0.21
CA GLU A 52 -11.56 -15.34 -0.55
C GLU A 52 -11.79 -16.83 -0.33
N ALA A 53 -13.05 -17.23 -0.14
CA ALA A 53 -13.45 -18.62 -0.06
C ALA A 53 -14.14 -19.03 -1.36
N GLU A 54 -13.50 -19.90 -2.14
CA GLU A 54 -14.07 -20.50 -3.33
C GLU A 54 -15.03 -21.64 -2.91
N ARG A 55 -16.30 -21.56 -3.32
CA ARG A 55 -17.31 -22.59 -3.03
C ARG A 55 -17.28 -23.67 -4.10
N GLY A 56 -17.54 -24.94 -3.72
CA GLY A 56 -17.65 -26.08 -4.64
C GLY A 56 -16.97 -27.34 -4.11
N ARG A 57 -17.03 -28.44 -4.87
CA ARG A 57 -16.22 -29.65 -4.60
C ARG A 57 -14.75 -29.29 -4.76
N GLY A 58 -13.99 -29.33 -3.67
CA GLY A 58 -12.59 -28.88 -3.63
C GLY A 58 -12.42 -27.37 -3.36
N GLY A 59 -13.41 -26.73 -2.73
CA GLY A 59 -13.33 -25.30 -2.36
C GLY A 59 -12.05 -24.94 -1.60
N ALA A 60 -11.47 -23.79 -1.94
CA ALA A 60 -10.18 -23.34 -1.43
C ALA A 60 -10.25 -21.93 -0.86
N TYR A 61 -9.34 -21.65 0.06
CA TYR A 61 -9.03 -20.31 0.52
C TYR A 61 -7.89 -19.74 -0.30
N ARG A 62 -8.01 -18.49 -0.73
CA ARG A 62 -6.99 -17.77 -1.48
C ARG A 62 -6.83 -16.37 -0.95
N LEU A 63 -5.59 -15.90 -0.81
CA LEU A 63 -5.33 -14.50 -0.53
C LEU A 63 -5.53 -13.68 -1.81
N ARG A 64 -6.37 -12.63 -1.77
CA ARG A 64 -6.54 -11.77 -2.94
C ARG A 64 -5.18 -11.16 -3.36
N PRO A 65 -4.78 -11.27 -4.64
CA PRO A 65 -3.58 -10.61 -5.14
C PRO A 65 -3.60 -9.11 -4.84
N GLY A 66 -2.47 -8.54 -4.43
CA GLY A 66 -2.33 -7.09 -4.21
C GLY A 66 -2.81 -6.56 -2.84
N PHE A 67 -3.11 -7.41 -1.87
CA PHE A 67 -3.52 -6.96 -0.53
C PHE A 67 -2.44 -6.17 0.22
N LYS A 68 -1.18 -6.61 0.10
CA LYS A 68 0.02 -5.90 0.57
C LYS A 68 1.12 -6.19 -0.43
N LEU A 69 2.06 -5.25 -0.58
CA LEU A 69 3.28 -5.52 -1.34
C LEU A 69 3.98 -6.73 -0.70
N PRO A 70 4.32 -7.78 -1.48
CA PRO A 70 5.14 -8.88 -0.96
C PRO A 70 6.51 -8.35 -0.51
N PRO A 71 7.30 -9.13 0.25
CA PRO A 71 8.68 -8.76 0.53
C PRO A 71 9.44 -8.52 -0.78
N LEU A 72 9.95 -7.31 -0.95
CA LEU A 72 10.74 -6.90 -2.12
C LEU A 72 12.21 -6.90 -1.73
N MET A 73 13.04 -7.51 -2.58
CA MET A 73 14.49 -7.39 -2.47
C MET A 73 14.91 -6.19 -3.29
N PHE A 74 15.56 -5.23 -2.65
CA PHE A 74 16.14 -4.06 -3.28
C PHE A 74 17.66 -4.13 -3.15
N THR A 75 18.35 -3.73 -4.20
CA THR A 75 19.77 -3.38 -4.14
C THR A 75 19.98 -2.09 -3.34
N ASP A 76 21.22 -1.82 -2.93
CA ASP A 76 21.53 -0.58 -2.19
C ASP A 76 21.15 0.68 -2.98
N ASP A 77 21.42 0.70 -4.29
CA ASP A 77 21.10 1.85 -5.15
C ASP A 77 19.59 2.03 -5.32
N GLU A 78 18.82 0.94 -5.45
CA GLU A 78 17.36 0.99 -5.50
C GLU A 78 16.77 1.49 -4.17
N ALA A 79 17.34 1.07 -3.04
CA ALA A 79 16.91 1.53 -1.73
C ALA A 79 17.18 3.03 -1.55
N VAL A 80 18.36 3.53 -1.97
CA VAL A 80 18.66 4.97 -1.99
C VAL A 80 17.67 5.73 -2.87
N ALA A 81 17.42 5.26 -4.09
CA ALA A 81 16.48 5.89 -5.02
C ALA A 81 15.05 5.96 -4.45
N LEU A 82 14.59 4.86 -3.85
CA LEU A 82 13.28 4.78 -3.20
C LEU A 82 13.17 5.78 -2.05
N THR A 83 14.16 5.84 -1.17
CA THR A 83 14.17 6.76 -0.04
C THR A 83 14.17 8.21 -0.49
N LEU A 84 14.99 8.58 -1.48
CA LEU A 84 15.01 9.93 -2.04
C LEU A 84 13.69 10.30 -2.71
N GLY A 85 13.08 9.37 -3.45
CA GLY A 85 11.76 9.55 -4.05
C GLY A 85 10.68 9.83 -3.00
N LEU A 86 10.67 9.08 -1.88
CA LEU A 86 9.72 9.29 -0.78
C LEU A 86 9.92 10.65 -0.09
N ILE A 87 11.16 11.08 0.11
CA ILE A 87 11.48 12.39 0.70
C ILE A 87 11.07 13.53 -0.22
N ALA A 88 11.36 13.40 -1.52
CA ALA A 88 10.93 14.36 -2.53
C ALA A 88 9.40 14.44 -2.58
N ALA A 89 8.71 13.30 -2.64
CA ALA A 89 7.25 13.27 -2.68
C ALA A 89 6.60 13.91 -1.44
N ARG A 90 7.20 13.72 -0.25
CA ARG A 90 6.82 14.42 1.00
C ARG A 90 7.03 15.93 0.89
N ARG A 91 8.21 16.38 0.45
CA ARG A 91 8.53 17.82 0.31
C ARG A 91 7.68 18.52 -0.75
N LEU A 92 7.28 17.80 -1.79
CA LEU A 92 6.49 18.32 -2.90
C LEU A 92 4.98 18.25 -2.68
N GLY A 93 4.51 17.59 -1.61
CA GLY A 93 3.07 17.40 -1.38
C GLY A 93 2.38 16.57 -2.48
N ILE A 94 3.14 15.81 -3.27
CA ILE A 94 2.61 14.99 -4.37
C ILE A 94 1.82 13.80 -3.82
N THR A 95 2.20 13.31 -2.64
CA THR A 95 1.45 12.28 -1.95
C THR A 95 0.33 12.88 -1.09
N ALA A 96 -0.84 13.05 -1.69
CA ALA A 96 -2.10 12.47 -1.24
C ALA A 96 -2.29 12.12 0.27
N ALA A 97 -1.46 11.25 0.85
CA ALA A 97 -1.52 10.88 2.26
C ALA A 97 -0.12 11.03 2.87
N ALA A 98 0.18 12.19 3.46
CA ALA A 98 1.37 12.39 4.28
C ALA A 98 1.64 11.24 5.28
N PRO A 99 0.62 10.64 5.95
CA PRO A 99 0.83 9.50 6.83
C PRO A 99 1.31 8.23 6.11
N ALA A 100 0.90 8.03 4.85
CA ALA A 100 1.30 6.87 4.05
C ALA A 100 2.77 6.98 3.61
N THR A 101 3.22 8.18 3.22
CA THR A 101 4.60 8.45 2.85
C THR A 101 5.53 8.33 4.06
N GLU A 102 5.12 8.84 5.22
CA GLU A 102 5.85 8.65 6.48
C GLU A 102 5.93 7.18 6.89
N GLY A 103 4.81 6.45 6.80
CA GLY A 103 4.77 5.02 7.10
C GLY A 103 5.61 4.19 6.13
N ALA A 104 5.68 4.56 4.86
CA ALA A 104 6.55 3.92 3.87
C ALA A 104 8.03 4.21 4.15
N LEU A 105 8.38 5.47 4.38
CA LEU A 105 9.75 5.89 4.70
C LEU A 105 10.26 5.17 5.96
N ALA A 106 9.46 5.14 7.03
CA ALA A 106 9.81 4.44 8.27
C ALA A 106 10.01 2.93 8.08
N LYS A 107 9.29 2.29 7.14
CA LYS A 107 9.50 0.86 6.82
C LYS A 107 10.81 0.64 6.07
N VAL A 108 11.15 1.53 5.15
CA VAL A 108 12.41 1.45 4.37
C VAL A 108 13.62 1.71 5.27
N GLU A 109 13.57 2.73 6.14
CA GLU A 109 14.66 3.07 7.06
C GLU A 109 15.01 1.94 8.05
N ARG A 110 14.01 1.13 8.44
CA ARG A 110 14.20 -0.03 9.33
C ARG A 110 14.96 -1.19 8.70
N VAL A 111 14.94 -1.30 7.37
CA VAL A 111 15.56 -2.42 6.64
C VAL A 111 16.82 -2.02 5.87
N LEU A 112 17.14 -0.72 5.82
CA LEU A 112 18.33 -0.18 5.20
C LEU A 112 19.61 -0.56 5.98
N PRO A 113 20.66 -1.06 5.30
CA PRO A 113 22.00 -1.19 5.86
C PRO A 113 22.57 0.15 6.34
N GLU A 114 23.46 0.12 7.33
CA GLU A 114 24.01 1.32 7.97
C GLU A 114 24.74 2.24 6.96
N ALA A 115 25.60 1.67 6.11
CA ALA A 115 26.31 2.42 5.07
C ALA A 115 25.35 3.12 4.07
N THR A 116 24.27 2.44 3.71
CA THR A 116 23.25 2.98 2.79
C THR A 116 22.45 4.10 3.46
N ARG A 117 22.17 3.98 4.78
CA ARG A 117 21.52 5.03 5.58
C ARG A 117 22.39 6.29 5.68
N GLU A 118 23.68 6.15 5.94
CA GLU A 118 24.61 7.28 6.00
C GLU A 118 24.69 8.02 4.67
N ARG A 119 24.78 7.26 3.56
CA ARG A 119 24.75 7.81 2.21
C ARG A 119 23.47 8.61 1.94
N VAL A 120 22.30 8.09 2.33
CA VAL A 120 21.03 8.82 2.22
C VAL A 120 21.04 10.11 3.04
N GLN A 121 21.55 10.08 4.28
CA GLN A 121 21.61 11.27 5.14
C GLN A 121 22.51 12.36 4.56
N ALA A 122 23.70 12.00 4.07
CA ALA A 122 24.62 12.93 3.42
C ALA A 122 23.97 13.59 2.19
N ILE A 123 23.27 12.80 1.38
CA ILE A 123 22.54 13.29 0.21
C ILE A 123 21.42 14.25 0.64
N GLN A 124 20.64 13.93 1.68
CA GLN A 124 19.59 14.82 2.20
C GLN A 124 20.09 16.16 2.72
N GLN A 125 21.25 16.17 3.39
CA GLN A 125 21.86 17.39 3.92
C GLN A 125 22.34 18.33 2.81
N THR A 126 22.71 17.75 1.66
CA THR A 126 23.25 18.50 0.52
C THR A 126 22.15 18.88 -0.50
N LEU A 127 21.07 18.10 -0.60
CA LEU A 127 19.94 18.37 -1.49
C LEU A 127 19.09 19.54 -0.99
N ARG A 128 19.33 20.70 -1.59
CA ARG A 128 18.39 21.81 -1.64
C ARG A 128 17.43 21.61 -2.81
N LEU A 129 16.23 21.11 -2.52
CA LEU A 129 15.12 21.16 -3.47
C LEU A 129 14.59 22.60 -3.45
N GLU A 130 15.13 23.45 -4.33
CA GLU A 130 14.57 24.76 -4.63
C GLU A 130 13.30 24.57 -5.46
N MET A 131 12.19 24.31 -4.77
CA MET A 131 10.86 24.27 -5.40
C MET A 131 9.98 25.29 -4.67
N PRO A 132 9.20 26.11 -5.39
CA PRO A 132 8.24 26.99 -4.76
C PRO A 132 7.28 26.08 -3.99
N MET A 133 7.32 26.15 -2.65
CA MET A 133 6.41 25.38 -1.81
C MET A 133 4.99 25.63 -2.32
N LEU A 134 4.36 24.60 -2.88
CA LEU A 134 2.92 24.58 -3.07
C LEU A 134 2.33 24.83 -1.68
N ARG A 135 1.85 26.05 -1.44
CA ARG A 135 1.33 26.50 -0.13
C ARG A 135 0.12 25.67 0.32
N VAL A 136 -0.41 24.82 -0.55
CA VAL A 136 -1.50 23.89 -0.31
C VAL A 136 -1.14 22.58 -1.00
N SER A 137 -1.04 21.50 -0.22
CA SER A 137 -0.99 20.14 -0.78
C SER A 137 -2.37 19.84 -1.37
N PRO A 138 -2.49 19.46 -2.65
CA PRO A 138 -3.78 19.11 -3.22
C PRO A 138 -4.37 17.89 -2.49
N ASP A 139 -5.69 17.85 -2.34
CA ASP A 139 -6.39 16.71 -1.78
C ASP A 139 -6.15 15.47 -2.64
N ASN A 140 -5.77 14.35 -2.01
CA ASN A 140 -5.58 13.05 -2.64
C ASN A 140 -6.74 12.65 -3.55
N ALA A 141 -7.96 12.82 -3.05
CA ALA A 141 -9.14 12.40 -3.77
C ALA A 141 -9.22 13.13 -5.11
N VAL A 142 -8.81 14.40 -5.14
CA VAL A 142 -8.75 15.21 -6.37
C VAL A 142 -7.64 14.68 -7.28
N VAL A 143 -6.42 14.48 -6.78
CA VAL A 143 -5.29 13.99 -7.60
C VAL A 143 -5.60 12.63 -8.23
N VAL A 144 -6.15 11.68 -7.45
CA VAL A 144 -6.53 10.34 -7.94
C VAL A 144 -7.66 10.41 -8.96
N THR A 145 -8.67 11.26 -8.71
CA THR A 145 -9.79 11.45 -9.63
C THR A 145 -9.31 11.98 -10.98
N PHE A 146 -8.48 13.03 -10.97
CA PHE A 146 -7.92 13.60 -12.20
C PHE A 146 -6.99 12.62 -12.92
N SER A 147 -6.12 11.91 -12.19
CA SER A 147 -5.23 10.90 -12.78
C SER A 147 -6.02 9.78 -13.46
N THR A 148 -7.10 9.31 -12.82
CA THR A 148 -8.01 8.31 -13.39
C THR A 148 -8.73 8.85 -14.62
N ALA A 149 -9.16 10.12 -14.59
CA ALA A 149 -9.83 10.75 -15.71
C ALA A 149 -8.90 10.92 -16.92
N VAL A 150 -7.64 11.30 -16.73
CA VAL A 150 -6.61 11.32 -17.79
C VAL A 150 -6.43 9.93 -18.37
N GLN A 151 -6.20 8.91 -17.53
CA GLN A 151 -6.00 7.53 -17.99
C GLN A 151 -7.19 7.00 -18.79
N GLN A 152 -8.41 7.35 -18.39
CA GLN A 152 -9.65 6.90 -19.02
C GLN A 152 -10.13 7.84 -20.14
N SER A 153 -9.40 8.92 -20.44
CA SER A 153 -9.81 9.97 -21.39
C SER A 153 -11.22 10.50 -21.09
N ARG A 154 -11.50 10.78 -19.82
CA ARG A 154 -12.80 11.27 -19.34
C ARG A 154 -12.73 12.74 -18.94
N ARG A 155 -13.80 13.46 -19.23
CA ARG A 155 -14.02 14.84 -18.78
C ARG A 155 -14.29 14.86 -17.26
N VAL A 156 -13.75 15.85 -16.56
CA VAL A 156 -13.97 16.07 -15.12
C VAL A 156 -14.78 17.33 -14.91
N GLN A 157 -15.77 17.27 -14.01
CA GLN A 157 -16.54 18.41 -13.53
C GLN A 157 -16.19 18.71 -12.07
N PHE A 158 -15.97 19.98 -11.74
CA PHE A 158 -15.60 20.39 -10.38
C PHE A 158 -15.96 21.86 -10.10
N ALA A 159 -16.13 22.17 -8.81
CA ALA A 159 -16.24 23.54 -8.34
C ALA A 159 -14.85 24.20 -8.31
N TYR A 160 -14.71 25.33 -8.97
CA TYR A 160 -13.49 26.11 -9.08
C TYR A 160 -13.67 27.47 -8.40
N ARG A 161 -12.74 27.80 -7.50
CA ARG A 161 -12.64 29.13 -6.89
C ARG A 161 -11.60 29.95 -7.65
N SER A 162 -12.03 31.06 -8.25
CA SER A 162 -11.11 31.97 -8.95
C SER A 162 -10.23 32.75 -7.97
N TRP A 163 -9.21 33.43 -8.47
CA TRP A 163 -8.36 34.32 -7.66
C TRP A 163 -9.14 35.49 -7.02
N ARG A 164 -10.33 35.81 -7.54
CA ARG A 164 -11.26 36.81 -6.99
C ARG A 164 -12.22 36.23 -5.95
N GLY A 165 -12.13 34.93 -5.65
CA GLY A 165 -12.97 34.23 -4.67
C GLY A 165 -14.31 33.72 -5.21
N GLU A 166 -14.60 33.95 -6.49
CA GLU A 166 -15.84 33.51 -7.14
C GLU A 166 -15.85 31.98 -7.34
N LEU A 167 -16.95 31.32 -6.93
CA LEU A 167 -17.16 29.89 -7.10
C LEU A 167 -17.93 29.63 -8.39
N THR A 168 -17.36 28.80 -9.27
CA THR A 168 -17.96 28.43 -10.56
C THR A 168 -17.85 26.92 -10.78
N GLU A 169 -18.78 26.31 -11.50
CA GLU A 169 -18.61 24.94 -11.98
C GLU A 169 -17.86 24.94 -13.32
N ARG A 170 -16.89 24.04 -13.45
CA ARG A 170 -16.06 23.89 -14.65
C ARG A 170 -16.05 22.44 -15.09
N ALA A 171 -16.07 22.23 -16.40
CA ALA A 171 -15.89 20.93 -17.04
C ALA A 171 -14.65 21.00 -17.93
N ILE A 172 -13.65 20.15 -17.70
CA ILE A 172 -12.41 20.15 -18.48
C ILE A 172 -12.03 18.74 -18.93
N ASP A 173 -11.36 18.66 -20.07
CA ASP A 173 -10.66 17.46 -20.53
C ASP A 173 -9.20 17.55 -20.04
N PRO A 174 -8.80 16.76 -19.03
CA PRO A 174 -7.47 16.89 -18.43
C PRO A 174 -6.38 16.27 -19.33
N TYR A 175 -5.24 16.94 -19.44
CA TYR A 175 -4.11 16.49 -20.27
C TYR A 175 -2.96 15.83 -19.46
N GLY A 176 -2.85 16.12 -18.16
CA GLY A 176 -1.78 15.65 -17.27
C GLY A 176 -1.57 16.57 -16.09
#